data_AF-A0A7J2V0N4-F1
#
_entry.id   AF-A0A7J2V0N4-F1
#
_cell.length_a   1.000
_cell.length_b   1.000
_cell.length_c   1.000
_cell.angle_alpha   90.00
_cell.angle_beta   90.00
_cell.angle_gamma   90.00
#
_symmetry.space_group_name_H-M   'P 1'
#
loop_
_entity.id
_entity.type
_entity.pdbx_description
1 polymer ?
#
loop_
_entity_poly.entity_id
_entity_poly.type
_entity_poly.pdbx_seq_one_letter_code
_entity_poly.pdbx_strand_id
1 'polypeptide(L)'
;MQEQRKILSAKDYLAWVMTILFVFVVSMYIGSWGLFRDPDLSPQTRIINAAHQITFLLAMTVFSIFAGTLIFFVIRFRARGEEAEL
;
A
#
# COMPACT_ATOMS: atom_id res chain seq x y z
N MET A 1 4.62 -23.27 -28.53
CA MET A 1 4.97 -22.07 -27.76
C MET A 1 5.19 -22.48 -26.32
N GLN A 2 6.45 -22.59 -25.89
CA GLN A 2 6.75 -22.84 -24.48
C GLN A 2 6.47 -21.54 -23.73
N GLU A 3 5.37 -21.52 -22.98
CA GLU A 3 5.07 -20.47 -22.03
C GLU A 3 6.19 -20.45 -20.98
N GLN A 4 7.20 -19.61 -21.18
CA GLN A 4 8.21 -19.37 -20.16
C GLN A 4 7.48 -18.78 -18.96
N ARG A 5 7.18 -19.61 -17.95
CA ARG A 5 6.86 -19.16 -16.60
C ARG A 5 8.02 -18.30 -16.14
N LYS A 6 7.93 -16.98 -16.31
CA LYS A 6 8.83 -16.02 -15.66
C LYS A 6 8.53 -16.07 -14.17
N ILE A 7 9.24 -16.96 -13.48
CA ILE A 7 9.24 -17.02 -12.02
C ILE A 7 9.80 -15.68 -11.52
N LEU A 8 9.08 -15.03 -10.60
CA LEU A 8 9.51 -13.77 -10.01
C LEU A 8 10.87 -13.95 -9.33
N SER A 9 11.81 -13.06 -9.63
CA SER A 9 13.11 -13.04 -8.99
C SER A 9 13.00 -12.53 -7.55
N ALA A 10 13.97 -12.85 -6.69
CA ALA A 10 14.06 -12.24 -5.36
C ALA A 10 14.05 -10.70 -5.40
N LYS A 11 14.60 -10.10 -6.47
CA LYS A 11 14.55 -8.65 -6.70
C LYS A 11 13.14 -8.14 -6.97
N ASP A 12 12.32 -8.93 -7.68
CA ASP A 12 10.92 -8.58 -7.96
C ASP A 12 10.09 -8.61 -6.66
N TYR A 13 10.31 -9.61 -5.80
CA TYR A 13 9.67 -9.67 -4.48
C TYR A 13 10.09 -8.50 -3.58
N LEU A 14 11.37 -8.12 -3.59
CA LEU A 14 11.84 -6.94 -2.87
C LEU A 14 11.17 -5.66 -3.39
N ALA A 15 11.10 -5.48 -4.71
CA ALA A 15 10.43 -4.33 -5.32
C ALA A 15 8.93 -4.29 -4.98
N TRP A 16 8.26 -5.44 -4.93
CA TRP A 16 6.86 -5.56 -4.52
C TRP A 16 6.66 -5.11 -3.06
N VAL A 17 7.45 -5.64 -2.12
CA VAL A 17 7.39 -5.25 -0.70
C VAL A 17 7.68 -3.75 -0.52
N MET A 18 8.69 -3.23 -1.22
CA MET A 18 9.01 -1.80 -1.19
C MET A 18 7.86 -0.94 -1.72
N THR A 19 7.13 -1.41 -2.73
CA THR A 19 5.94 -0.70 -3.24
C THR A 19 4.83 -0.65 -2.20
N ILE A 20 4.56 -1.75 -1.51
CA ILE A 20 3.58 -1.80 -0.40
C ILE A 20 4.00 -0.84 0.73
N LEU A 21 5.25 -0.91 1.18
CA LEU A 21 5.77 -0.05 2.24
C LEU A 21 5.72 1.43 1.86
N PHE A 22 6.05 1.75 0.61
CA PHE A 22 5.95 3.12 0.11
C PHE A 22 4.52 3.64 0.15
N VAL A 23 3.55 2.87 -0.37
CA VAL A 23 2.12 3.24 -0.32
C VAL A 23 1.65 3.39 1.12
N PHE A 24 2.05 2.49 2.02
CA PHE A 24 1.72 2.57 3.44
C PHE A 24 2.22 3.88 4.05
N VAL A 25 3.52 4.18 3.92
CA VAL A 25 4.14 5.38 4.52
C VAL A 25 3.51 6.66 3.98
N VAL A 26 3.27 6.75 2.67
CA VAL A 26 2.62 7.92 2.05
C VAL A 26 1.19 8.08 2.57
N SER A 27 0.43 7.00 2.64
CA SER A 27 -0.97 7.04 3.13
C SER A 27 -1.04 7.43 4.60
N MET A 28 -0.16 6.88 5.43
CA MET A 28 -0.05 7.24 6.85
C MET A 28 0.33 8.71 7.03
N TYR A 29 1.27 9.22 6.22
CA TYR A 29 1.68 10.61 6.25
C TYR A 29 0.54 11.56 5.89
N ILE A 30 -0.16 11.30 4.77
CA ILE A 30 -1.32 12.11 4.33
C ILE A 30 -2.43 12.07 5.38
N GLY A 31 -2.69 10.90 5.97
CA GLY A 31 -3.71 10.72 7.00
C GLY A 31 -3.33 11.20 8.39
N SER A 32 -2.19 11.90 8.56
CA SER A 32 -1.71 12.36 9.87
C SER A 32 -1.69 11.25 10.94
N TRP A 33 -1.35 10.03 10.52
CA TRP A 33 -1.34 8.84 11.37
C TRP A 33 -2.68 8.51 12.06
N GLY A 34 -3.81 8.98 11.50
CA GLY A 34 -5.14 8.76 12.05
C GLY A 34 -5.45 9.60 13.28
N LEU A 35 -4.65 10.64 13.56
CA LEU A 35 -4.92 11.58 14.65
C LEU A 35 -6.02 12.56 14.26
N PHE A 36 -6.95 12.79 15.17
CA PHE A 36 -7.86 13.93 15.06
C PHE A 36 -7.12 15.24 15.25
N ARG A 37 -7.71 16.33 14.74
CA ARG A 37 -7.18 17.68 14.87
C ARG A 37 -6.98 18.10 16.33
N ASP A 38 -7.96 17.76 17.18
CA ASP A 38 -7.97 18.10 18.61
C ASP A 38 -8.25 16.83 19.45
N PRO A 39 -7.26 15.96 19.67
CA PRO A 39 -7.47 14.66 20.32
C PRO A 39 -7.79 14.76 21.81
N ASP A 40 -7.43 15.88 22.46
CA ASP A 40 -7.57 16.11 23.90
C ASP A 40 -8.71 17.07 24.26
N LEU A 41 -9.63 17.34 23.34
CA LEU A 41 -10.75 18.27 23.58
C LEU A 41 -11.62 17.87 24.77
N SER A 42 -11.81 16.56 25.00
CA SER A 42 -12.58 16.03 26.11
C SER A 42 -12.14 14.59 26.46
N PRO A 43 -12.48 14.07 27.65
CA PRO A 43 -12.24 12.66 27.99
C PRO A 43 -12.83 11.68 26.98
N GLN A 44 -14.02 11.97 26.45
CA GLN A 44 -14.70 11.17 25.43
C GLN A 44 -13.95 11.21 24.10
N THR A 45 -13.47 12.39 23.70
CA THR A 45 -12.68 12.59 22.46
C THR A 45 -11.43 11.72 22.46
N ARG A 46 -10.73 11.60 23.59
CA ARG A 46 -9.53 10.75 23.69
C ARG A 46 -9.82 9.27 23.42
N ILE A 47 -10.94 8.75 23.96
CA ILE A 47 -11.35 7.36 23.76
C ILE A 47 -11.68 7.11 22.29
N ILE A 48 -12.45 8.01 21.68
CA ILE A 48 -12.83 7.90 20.27
C ILE A 48 -11.60 8.03 19.37
N ASN A 49 -10.69 8.97 19.67
CA ASN A 49 -9.44 9.14 18.93
C ASN A 49 -8.57 7.89 19.00
N ALA A 50 -8.42 7.26 20.16
CA ALA A 50 -7.67 6.02 20.30
C ALA A 50 -8.26 4.88 19.46
N ALA A 51 -9.58 4.70 19.49
CA ALA A 51 -10.26 3.69 18.68
C ALA A 51 -10.11 3.99 17.17
N HIS A 52 -10.34 5.24 16.78
CA HIS A 52 -10.15 5.70 15.40
C HIS A 52 -8.72 5.46 14.91
N GLN A 53 -7.72 5.80 15.71
CA GLN A 53 -6.31 5.66 15.33
C GLN A 53 -5.95 4.20 15.06
N ILE A 54 -6.44 3.26 15.89
CA ILE A 54 -6.25 1.83 15.69
C ILE A 54 -6.94 1.40 14.39
N THR A 55 -8.22 1.77 14.20
CA THR A 55 -8.95 1.43 12.98
C THR A 55 -8.27 2.00 11.73
N PHE A 56 -7.80 3.23 11.80
CA PHE A 56 -7.09 3.91 10.73
C PHE A 56 -5.81 3.16 10.35
N LEU A 57 -4.99 2.79 11.33
CA LEU A 57 -3.74 2.05 11.10
C LEU A 57 -4.01 0.68 10.45
N LEU A 58 -5.02 -0.04 10.92
CA LEU A 58 -5.42 -1.32 10.33
C LEU A 58 -5.94 -1.14 8.89
N ALA A 59 -6.79 -0.15 8.67
CA ALA A 59 -7.34 0.16 7.35
C ALA A 59 -6.23 0.53 6.35
N MET A 60 -5.28 1.39 6.74
CA MET A 60 -4.15 1.77 5.90
C MET A 60 -3.22 0.59 5.62
N THR A 61 -3.04 -0.31 6.58
CA THR A 61 -2.26 -1.54 6.38
C THR A 61 -2.90 -2.39 5.29
N VAL A 62 -4.19 -2.70 5.41
CA VAL A 62 -4.94 -3.46 4.40
C VAL A 62 -4.90 -2.76 3.05
N PHE A 63 -5.23 -1.47 3.01
CA PHE A 63 -5.21 -0.66 1.80
C PHE A 63 -3.85 -0.72 1.10
N SER A 64 -2.76 -0.54 1.83
CA SER A 64 -1.40 -0.55 1.26
C SER A 64 -1.01 -1.89 0.65
N ILE A 65 -1.46 -3.00 1.24
CA ILE A 65 -1.21 -4.34 0.68
C ILE A 65 -1.93 -4.47 -0.66
N PHE A 66 -3.22 -4.10 -0.72
CA PHE A 66 -4.00 -4.20 -1.96
C PHE A 66 -3.50 -3.21 -3.03
N ALA A 67 -3.44 -1.92 -2.70
CA ALA A 67 -3.04 -0.87 -3.63
C ALA A 67 -1.58 -1.03 -4.08
N GLY A 68 -0.66 -1.31 -3.14
CA GLY A 68 0.75 -1.55 -3.46
C GLY A 68 0.97 -2.76 -4.35
N THR A 69 0.24 -3.85 -4.12
CA THR A 69 0.27 -5.04 -5.00
C THR A 69 -0.24 -4.72 -6.39
N LEU A 70 -1.37 -3.99 -6.49
CA LEU A 70 -1.94 -3.60 -7.78
C LEU A 70 -0.99 -2.68 -8.56
N ILE A 71 -0.40 -1.69 -7.90
CA ILE A 71 0.60 -0.79 -8.51
C ILE A 71 1.79 -1.58 -9.02
N PHE A 72 2.33 -2.50 -8.21
CA PHE A 72 3.44 -3.35 -8.62
C PHE A 72 3.09 -4.18 -9.86
N PHE A 73 1.92 -4.81 -9.89
CA PHE A 73 1.48 -5.59 -11.05
C PHE A 73 1.32 -4.75 -12.30
N VAL A 74 0.71 -3.56 -12.19
CA VAL A 74 0.58 -2.63 -13.32
C VAL A 74 1.96 -2.24 -13.84
N ILE A 75 2.92 -1.89 -12.99
CA ILE A 75 4.25 -1.49 -13.45
C ILE A 75 5.01 -2.68 -14.06
N ARG A 76 4.95 -3.85 -13.41
CA ARG A 76 5.79 -5.01 -13.75
C ARG A 76 5.29 -5.80 -14.95
N PHE A 77 3.97 -5.91 -15.10
CA PHE A 77 3.31 -6.69 -16.15
C PHE A 77 2.64 -5.81 -17.21
N ARG A 78 2.84 -4.49 -17.18
CA ARG A 78 2.44 -3.63 -18.30
C ARG A 78 3.09 -4.13 -19.59
N ALA A 79 2.25 -4.37 -20.59
CA ALA A 79 2.71 -4.66 -21.95
C ALA A 79 3.62 -3.52 -22.42
N ARG A 80 4.87 -3.86 -22.76
CA ARG A 80 5.79 -2.95 -23.44
C ARG A 80 5.53 -3.14 -24.93
N GLY A 81 5.17 -2.06 -25.61
CA GLY A 81 4.64 -2.10 -26.98
C GLY A 81 5.54 -2.75 -28.04
N GLU A 82 6.80 -3.08 -27.72
CA GLU A 82 7.74 -3.73 -28.65
C GLU A 82 7.54 -5.25 -28.78
N GLU A 83 6.84 -5.92 -27.85
CA GLU A 83 6.57 -7.38 -27.92
C GLU A 83 5.20 -7.73 -28.54
N ALA A 84 4.41 -6.73 -28.96
CA ALA A 84 3.06 -6.94 -29.52
C ALA A 84 3.02 -6.96 -31.06
N GLU A 85 4.16 -6.75 -31.74
CA GLU A 85 4.27 -6.64 -33.21
C GLU A 85 5.16 -7.71 -33.87
N LEU A 86 5.49 -8.80 -33.17
CA LEU A 86 6.13 -9.99 -33.75
C LEU A 86 5.25 -11.24 -33.55
#